data_AF-A0A8C8RL14-F1
#
_entry.id   AF-A0A8C8RL14-F1
#
_cell.length_a   1.000
_cell.length_b   1.000
_cell.length_c   1.000
_cell.angle_alpha   90.00
_cell.angle_beta   90.00
_cell.angle_gamma   90.00
#
_symmetry.space_group_name_H-M   'P 1'
#
loop_
_entity.id
_entity.type
_entity.pdbx_description
1 polymer ?
#
loop_
_entity_poly.entity_id
_entity_poly.type
_entity_poly.pdbx_seq_one_letter_code
_entity_poly.pdbx_strand_id
1 'polypeptide(L)'
;MSGSDQWCEGCQLCPVDASLILLHGGPLRADWPLSVLGGLSQESGSVEQISLHCAEGSLEWLYPAGALRLSLSPRLPMSMAYKGKSPRQVIACIKPSSSFGGAQIYLERDGILKLLLSEAEVSLHSKVRCFSWLPKKKVALFLQSTLHQDISRRIAAFRYELRGDWNSRLSLPSACRPGSAYSQIPFIRGNIRTVSNDVEMQESIINVSATRIHRQKFTLFQPLGKSSKPMGSIRTLLRCGVKPGPGSFLFTGWLHFGEAWLSCAPRYKDFRRIYEDARQAHENPCEVSLD
;
A
#
# COMPACT_ATOMS: atom_id res chain seq x y z
N MET A 1 20.71 -33.30 20.83
CA MET A 1 20.85 -33.32 19.34
C MET A 1 19.48 -33.06 18.75
N SER A 2 19.43 -32.20 17.72
CA SER A 2 18.25 -31.90 16.88
C SER A 2 17.13 -31.06 17.52
N GLY A 3 17.33 -29.74 17.59
CA GLY A 3 16.24 -28.77 17.60
C GLY A 3 16.36 -27.93 16.33
N SER A 4 15.46 -28.16 15.38
CA SER A 4 15.51 -27.59 14.03
C SER A 4 15.10 -26.11 14.04
N ASP A 5 16.02 -25.23 13.64
CA ASP A 5 15.75 -23.83 13.32
C ASP A 5 14.84 -23.74 12.09
N GLN A 6 13.54 -23.50 12.31
CA GLN A 6 12.58 -23.26 11.23
C GLN A 6 12.42 -21.75 11.03
N TRP A 7 13.13 -21.25 10.02
CA TRP A 7 13.05 -19.88 9.54
C TRP A 7 11.65 -19.61 8.94
N CYS A 8 10.86 -18.77 9.59
CA CYS A 8 9.61 -18.26 9.02
C CYS A 8 9.91 -17.15 8.01
N GLU A 9 10.07 -17.52 6.73
CA GLU A 9 9.99 -16.59 5.60
C GLU A 9 8.52 -16.25 5.31
N GLY A 10 8.12 -15.04 5.69
CA GLY A 10 6.81 -14.49 5.35
C GLY A 10 6.48 -13.36 6.31
N CYS A 11 6.09 -12.20 5.79
CA CYS A 11 5.38 -11.20 6.58
C CYS A 11 3.99 -11.76 6.93
N GLN A 12 3.96 -12.76 7.81
CA GLN A 12 2.77 -13.25 8.45
C GLN A 12 2.41 -12.22 9.52
N LEU A 13 1.35 -11.46 9.23
CA LEU A 13 0.48 -10.76 10.17
C LEU A 13 1.20 -10.15 11.38
N CYS A 14 1.47 -8.84 11.34
CA CYS A 14 2.02 -8.04 12.43
C CYS A 14 1.30 -8.41 13.77
N PRO A 15 1.95 -9.12 14.71
CA PRO A 15 1.47 -9.21 16.09
C PRO A 15 1.81 -7.87 16.74
N VAL A 16 0.80 -7.06 17.00
CA VAL A 16 0.92 -5.84 17.79
C VAL A 16 0.80 -6.23 19.25
N ASP A 17 1.72 -5.73 20.07
CA ASP A 17 1.71 -5.92 21.52
C ASP A 17 0.35 -5.44 22.07
N ALA A 18 -0.33 -6.35 22.77
CA ALA A 18 -1.76 -6.31 22.97
C ALA A 18 -2.14 -5.42 24.15
N SER A 19 -2.94 -4.37 23.90
CA SER A 19 -3.83 -3.85 24.94
C SER A 19 -5.14 -3.22 24.43
N LEU A 20 -5.29 -2.78 23.17
CA LEU A 20 -6.58 -2.22 22.71
C LEU A 20 -6.82 -2.32 21.18
N ILE A 21 -6.84 -3.54 20.64
CA ILE A 21 -7.26 -3.80 19.26
C ILE A 21 -8.35 -4.87 19.29
N LEU A 22 -9.59 -4.50 18.93
CA LEU A 22 -10.64 -5.49 18.71
C LEU A 22 -10.44 -6.15 17.35
N LEU A 23 -10.14 -7.45 17.37
CA LEU A 23 -10.40 -8.37 16.27
C LEU A 23 -11.92 -8.46 16.08
N HIS A 24 -12.45 -7.98 14.96
CA HIS A 24 -13.82 -8.33 14.59
C HIS A 24 -13.92 -9.85 14.44
N GLY A 25 -14.85 -10.47 15.19
CA GLY A 25 -15.14 -11.90 15.14
C GLY A 25 -15.60 -12.34 13.75
N GLY A 26 -14.67 -12.88 12.99
CA GLY A 26 -14.84 -13.44 11.65
C GLY A 26 -13.49 -14.01 11.20
N PRO A 27 -13.47 -15.01 10.29
CA PRO A 27 -12.23 -15.71 9.93
C PRO A 27 -11.16 -14.71 9.47
N LEU A 28 -9.99 -14.77 10.12
CA LEU A 28 -8.83 -13.89 9.92
C LEU A 28 -8.45 -13.76 8.44
N ARG A 29 -8.91 -12.69 7.79
CA ARG A 29 -8.46 -12.24 6.48
C ARG A 29 -7.40 -11.16 6.69
N ALA A 30 -6.24 -11.32 6.08
CA ALA A 30 -5.01 -10.55 6.35
C ALA A 30 -5.01 -9.07 5.89
N ASP A 31 -6.18 -8.44 5.75
CA ASP A 31 -6.38 -7.17 5.05
C ASP A 31 -6.97 -6.04 5.91
N TRP A 32 -7.27 -6.28 7.19
CA TRP A 32 -7.96 -5.27 8.01
C TRP A 32 -7.00 -4.19 8.56
N PRO A 33 -7.42 -2.91 8.55
CA PRO A 33 -6.64 -1.82 9.11
C PRO A 33 -6.39 -2.02 10.61
N LEU A 34 -5.28 -1.46 11.10
CA LEU A 34 -5.11 -1.23 12.53
C LEU A 34 -6.11 -0.15 12.94
N SER A 35 -7.23 -0.58 13.51
CA SER A 35 -8.26 0.30 14.05
C SER A 35 -7.99 0.53 15.54
N VAL A 36 -7.61 1.76 15.90
CA VAL A 36 -7.44 2.18 17.29
C VAL A 36 -8.77 2.78 17.76
N LEU A 37 -9.52 2.00 18.55
CA LEU A 37 -10.78 2.38 19.20
C LEU A 37 -10.47 2.78 20.65
N GLY A 38 -9.84 3.94 20.85
CA GLY A 38 -9.30 4.29 22.17
C GLY A 38 -9.47 5.74 22.63
N GLY A 39 -9.84 6.67 21.74
CA GLY A 39 -9.83 8.10 22.10
C GLY A 39 -10.77 8.47 23.26
N LEU A 40 -11.83 7.71 23.51
CA LEU A 40 -12.78 8.02 24.59
C LEU A 40 -12.29 7.65 26.01
N SER A 41 -11.21 6.87 26.15
CA SER A 41 -10.64 6.47 27.46
C SER A 41 -9.28 7.11 27.75
N GLN A 42 -8.79 7.99 26.86
CA GLN A 42 -7.46 8.55 26.95
C GLN A 42 -7.46 9.77 27.90
N GLU A 43 -6.70 9.70 29.00
CA GLU A 43 -6.59 10.81 29.95
C GLU A 43 -5.97 12.04 29.29
N SER A 44 -6.43 13.23 29.69
CA SER A 44 -5.92 14.52 29.22
C SER A 44 -4.40 14.61 29.35
N GLY A 45 -3.69 14.67 28.22
CA GLY A 45 -2.22 14.77 28.17
C GLY A 45 -1.48 13.44 28.05
N SER A 46 -2.17 12.30 28.03
CA SER A 46 -1.54 11.01 27.76
C SER A 46 -1.20 10.84 26.27
N VAL A 47 -0.07 10.19 25.97
CA VAL A 47 0.39 9.89 24.61
C VAL A 47 0.52 8.39 24.48
N GLU A 48 -0.32 7.76 23.65
CA GLU A 48 -0.21 6.33 23.36
C GLU A 48 0.87 6.10 22.29
N GLN A 49 1.68 5.06 22.47
CA GLN A 49 2.82 4.77 21.59
C GLN A 49 2.62 3.45 20.85
N ILE A 50 2.77 3.49 19.53
CA ILE A 50 2.61 2.33 18.65
C ILE A 50 3.88 2.19 17.81
N SER A 51 4.42 0.99 17.70
CA SER A 51 5.58 0.72 16.84
C SER A 51 5.15 0.04 15.55
N LEU A 52 5.48 0.66 14.41
CA LEU A 52 5.20 0.12 13.08
C LEU A 52 6.46 -0.57 12.54
N HIS A 53 6.37 -1.88 12.34
CA HIS A 53 7.46 -2.73 11.85
C HIS A 53 7.31 -3.16 10.38
N CYS A 54 6.06 -3.14 9.91
CA CYS A 54 5.69 -3.53 8.56
C CYS A 54 6.15 -2.42 7.56
N ALA A 55 6.55 -2.79 6.33
CA ALA A 55 7.04 -1.84 5.31
C ALA A 55 5.89 -1.06 4.61
N GLU A 56 4.66 -1.52 4.75
CA GLU A 56 3.46 -0.82 4.30
C GLU A 56 2.30 -1.17 5.22
N GLY A 57 1.29 -0.30 5.29
CA GLY A 57 0.10 -0.55 6.09
C GLY A 57 -0.88 0.61 6.11
N SER A 58 -1.91 0.49 6.94
CA SER A 58 -2.94 1.50 7.16
C SER A 58 -3.22 1.66 8.65
N LEU A 59 -3.48 2.90 9.06
CA LEU A 59 -3.91 3.24 10.41
C LEU A 59 -5.24 3.99 10.35
N GLU A 60 -6.16 3.60 11.22
CA GLU A 60 -7.43 4.30 11.43
C GLU A 60 -7.61 4.60 12.92
N TRP A 61 -7.59 5.88 13.26
CA TRP A 61 -7.86 6.35 14.62
C TRP A 61 -9.26 6.95 14.71
N LEU A 62 -10.16 6.23 15.38
CA LEU A 62 -11.57 6.57 15.50
C LEU A 62 -11.79 7.43 16.74
N TYR A 63 -12.50 8.55 16.58
CA TYR A 63 -12.71 9.56 17.62
C TYR A 63 -11.38 10.02 18.27
N PRO A 64 -10.47 10.65 17.49
CA PRO A 64 -9.17 11.09 18.01
C PRO A 64 -9.30 11.97 19.27
N ALA A 65 -8.54 11.63 20.32
CA ALA A 65 -8.42 12.42 21.53
C ALA A 65 -7.01 12.29 22.13
N GLY A 66 -6.43 13.37 22.64
CA GLY A 66 -5.05 13.36 23.12
C GLY A 66 -4.05 13.26 21.97
N ALA A 67 -3.11 12.31 22.04
CA ALA A 67 -2.10 12.12 21.02
C ALA A 67 -1.64 10.67 20.86
N LEU A 68 -1.22 10.33 19.64
CA LEU A 68 -0.58 9.05 19.29
C LEU A 68 0.82 9.29 18.75
N ARG A 69 1.79 8.49 19.21
CA ARG A 69 3.17 8.50 18.70
C ARG A 69 3.49 7.17 18.01
N LEU A 70 3.65 7.23 16.69
CA LEU A 70 3.92 6.09 15.83
C LEU A 70 5.42 6.00 15.52
N SER A 71 6.13 5.08 16.16
CA SER A 71 7.55 4.84 15.90
C SER A 71 7.73 4.03 14.61
N LEU A 72 8.51 4.57 13.65
CA LEU A 72 8.77 3.91 12.37
C LEU A 72 10.05 3.07 12.46
N SER A 73 9.91 1.75 12.43
CA SER A 73 11.02 0.81 12.54
C SER A 73 10.89 -0.31 11.50
N PRO A 74 11.03 0.02 10.20
CA PRO A 74 10.77 -0.94 9.13
C PRO A 74 11.73 -2.13 9.22
N ARG A 75 11.18 -3.34 9.24
CA ARG A 75 11.96 -4.58 9.05
C ARG A 75 12.31 -4.70 7.56
N LEU A 76 13.41 -4.07 7.16
CA LEU A 76 13.89 -4.13 5.79
C LEU A 76 14.53 -5.50 5.50
N PRO A 77 14.12 -6.22 4.43
CA PRO A 77 14.69 -7.52 4.12
C PRO A 77 16.17 -7.40 3.74
N MET A 78 17.02 -8.18 4.41
CA MET A 78 18.48 -8.23 4.18
C MET A 78 18.87 -8.85 2.82
N SER A 79 17.92 -9.48 2.11
CA SER A 79 18.13 -10.27 0.89
C SER A 79 18.57 -9.47 -0.36
N MET A 80 18.38 -8.15 -0.39
CA MET A 80 18.85 -7.29 -1.50
C MET A 80 20.21 -6.63 -1.23
N ALA A 81 20.88 -7.01 -0.14
CA ALA A 81 22.27 -6.66 0.11
C ALA A 81 23.25 -7.44 -0.79
N TYR A 82 22.97 -7.54 -2.10
CA TYR A 82 23.83 -8.22 -3.08
C TYR A 82 25.21 -7.53 -3.26
N LYS A 83 25.47 -6.45 -2.51
CA LYS A 83 26.77 -5.77 -2.41
C LYS A 83 27.08 -5.20 -1.02
N GLY A 84 26.54 -5.75 0.07
CA GLY A 84 26.87 -5.31 1.44
C GLY A 84 26.61 -3.82 1.74
N LYS A 85 25.80 -3.13 0.93
CA LYS A 85 25.45 -1.73 1.13
C LYS A 85 24.13 -1.66 1.88
N SER A 86 24.19 -1.25 3.15
CA SER A 86 23.01 -0.81 3.87
C SER A 86 22.33 0.35 3.11
N PRO A 87 20.99 0.45 3.17
CA PRO A 87 20.29 1.56 2.52
C PRO A 87 20.87 2.88 3.04
N ARG A 88 21.30 3.76 2.13
CA ARG A 88 21.87 5.06 2.52
C ARG A 88 20.83 5.95 3.18
N GLN A 89 19.57 5.76 2.79
CA GLN A 89 18.42 6.51 3.29
C GLN A 89 17.18 5.62 3.32
N VAL A 90 16.32 5.85 4.30
CA VAL A 90 14.95 5.34 4.38
C VAL A 90 14.02 6.48 4.06
N ILE A 91 13.01 6.22 3.25
CA ILE A 91 11.96 7.12 2.82
C ILE A 91 10.64 6.53 3.32
N ALA A 92 9.81 7.31 3.99
CA ALA A 92 8.43 6.96 4.21
C ALA A 92 7.53 7.97 3.52
N CYS A 93 6.44 7.45 2.96
CA CYS A 93 5.39 8.24 2.39
C CYS A 93 4.08 7.91 3.08
N ILE A 94 3.26 8.92 3.31
CA ILE A 94 1.92 8.80 3.89
C ILE A 94 0.89 9.37 2.91
N LYS A 95 -0.24 8.68 2.77
CA LYS A 95 -1.39 9.10 1.98
C LYS A 95 -2.61 9.20 2.91
N PRO A 96 -3.12 10.42 3.19
CA PRO A 96 -4.32 10.56 4.00
C PRO A 96 -5.54 10.01 3.26
N SER A 97 -6.50 9.47 4.02
CA SER A 97 -7.84 9.15 3.49
C SER A 97 -8.57 10.43 3.10
N SER A 98 -9.53 10.33 2.18
CA SER A 98 -10.46 11.43 1.89
C SER A 98 -11.32 11.82 3.10
N SER A 99 -11.49 10.90 4.06
CA SER A 99 -12.23 11.11 5.31
C SER A 99 -11.33 11.49 6.48
N PHE A 100 -10.04 11.78 6.25
CA PHE A 100 -9.12 12.14 7.32
C PHE A 100 -9.58 13.44 8.00
N GLY A 101 -9.76 13.40 9.32
CA GLY A 101 -10.09 14.58 10.12
C GLY A 101 -10.00 14.30 11.61
N GLY A 102 -10.06 15.37 12.41
CA GLY A 102 -9.96 15.29 13.87
C GLY A 102 -8.53 15.17 14.41
N ALA A 103 -7.51 15.22 13.55
CA ALA A 103 -6.11 15.20 13.97
C ALA A 103 -5.18 15.93 13.00
N GLN A 104 -3.99 16.27 13.49
CA GLN A 104 -2.85 16.75 12.71
C GLN A 104 -1.69 15.77 12.83
N ILE A 105 -0.90 15.62 11.77
CA ILE A 105 0.25 14.72 11.74
C ILE A 105 1.53 15.54 11.72
N TYR A 106 2.44 15.25 12.64
CA TYR A 106 3.76 15.84 12.78
C TYR A 106 4.85 14.78 12.56
N LEU A 107 5.96 15.19 11.96
CA LEU A 107 7.19 14.43 11.91
C LEU A 107 8.01 14.73 13.16
N GLU A 108 8.28 13.72 13.96
CA GLU A 108 9.20 13.82 15.08
C GLU A 108 10.61 13.40 14.66
N ARG A 109 11.58 14.32 14.80
CA ARG A 109 13.00 14.06 14.53
C ARG A 109 13.87 14.77 15.56
N ASP A 110 14.74 14.02 16.21
CA ASP A 110 15.68 14.54 17.22
C ASP A 110 14.97 15.41 18.28
N GLY A 111 13.74 15.03 18.67
CA GLY A 111 12.90 15.75 19.65
C GLY A 111 12.09 16.92 19.09
N ILE A 112 12.23 17.25 17.81
CA ILE A 112 11.53 18.36 17.15
C ILE A 112 10.32 17.82 16.39
N LEU A 113 9.16 18.45 16.61
CA LEU A 113 7.92 18.18 15.87
C LEU A 113 7.76 19.18 14.72
N LYS A 114 7.66 18.66 13.49
CA LYS A 114 7.38 19.47 12.28
C LYS A 114 6.06 19.03 11.65
N LEU A 115 5.12 19.96 11.47
CA LEU A 115 3.84 19.65 10.83
C LEU A 115 4.04 19.05 9.43
N LEU A 116 3.40 17.91 9.17
CA LEU A 116 3.40 17.23 7.87
C LEU A 116 2.05 17.33 7.15
N LEU A 117 0.96 17.15 7.91
CA LEU A 117 -0.41 17.17 7.40
C LEU A 117 -1.33 17.83 8.42
N SER A 118 -2.11 18.79 7.95
CA SER A 118 -3.21 19.40 8.69
C SER A 118 -4.55 19.00 8.09
N GLU A 119 -5.62 18.99 8.90
CA GLU A 119 -6.98 18.68 8.43
C GLU A 119 -7.41 19.59 7.26
N ALA A 120 -7.13 20.89 7.36
CA ALA A 120 -7.44 21.86 6.31
C ALA A 120 -6.73 21.58 4.97
N GLU A 121 -5.49 21.10 5.01
CA GLU A 121 -4.75 20.74 3.80
C GLU A 121 -5.30 19.50 3.11
N VAL A 122 -5.80 18.51 3.88
CA VAL A 122 -6.33 17.28 3.30
C VAL A 122 -7.62 17.54 2.53
N SER A 123 -8.47 18.44 3.02
CA SER A 123 -9.70 18.86 2.33
C SER A 123 -9.44 19.54 0.99
N LEU A 124 -8.26 20.15 0.82
CA LEU A 124 -7.89 20.88 -0.40
C LEU A 124 -7.08 19.99 -1.36
N HIS A 125 -6.14 19.20 -0.84
CA HIS A 125 -5.26 18.38 -1.65
C HIS A 125 -4.87 17.10 -0.88
N SER A 126 -5.54 15.98 -1.16
CA SER A 126 -5.17 14.65 -0.66
C SER A 126 -3.92 14.11 -1.37
N LYS A 127 -2.81 14.84 -1.21
CA LYS A 127 -1.51 14.56 -1.83
C LYS A 127 -0.65 13.74 -0.87
N VAL A 128 0.06 12.77 -1.44
CA VAL A 128 1.05 11.97 -0.71
C VAL A 128 2.13 12.88 -0.12
N ARG A 129 2.53 12.66 1.13
CA ARG A 129 3.65 13.34 1.78
C ARG A 129 4.77 12.36 2.04
N CYS A 130 5.97 12.65 1.56
CA CYS A 130 7.14 11.81 1.76
C CYS A 130 8.21 12.54 2.57
N PHE A 131 8.92 11.79 3.42
CA PHE A 131 10.04 12.27 4.20
C PHE A 131 11.09 11.16 4.32
N SER A 132 12.34 11.56 4.54
CA SER A 132 13.46 10.63 4.48
C SER A 132 14.46 10.85 5.63
N TRP A 133 15.09 9.77 6.10
CA TRP A 133 16.02 9.78 7.22
C TRP A 133 17.10 8.70 7.07
N LEU A 134 18.17 8.84 7.85
CA LEU A 134 19.24 7.84 7.90
C LEU A 134 18.81 6.63 8.76
N PRO A 135 19.12 5.38 8.38
CA PRO A 135 18.65 4.20 9.12
C PRO A 135 19.00 4.16 10.62
N LYS A 136 20.08 4.84 11.04
CA LYS A 136 20.50 4.91 12.45
C LYS A 136 19.69 5.91 13.29
N LYS A 137 18.90 6.77 12.66
CA LYS A 137 18.09 7.78 13.32
C LYS A 137 16.70 7.22 13.61
N LYS A 138 16.21 7.45 14.83
CA LYS A 138 14.82 7.16 15.20
C LYS A 138 13.93 8.29 14.66
N VAL A 139 12.83 7.92 14.01
CA VAL A 139 11.82 8.85 13.49
C VAL A 139 10.45 8.31 13.89
N ALA A 140 9.56 9.21 14.27
CA ALA A 140 8.18 8.88 14.58
C ALA A 140 7.21 9.86 13.91
N LEU A 141 5.97 9.42 13.72
CA LEU A 141 4.85 10.30 13.41
C LEU A 141 4.10 10.58 14.70
N PHE A 142 3.90 11.86 15.01
CA PHE A 142 3.11 12.29 16.15
C PHE A 142 1.76 12.80 15.64
N LEU A 143 0.69 12.11 16.00
CA LEU A 143 -0.67 12.50 15.69
C LEU A 143 -1.25 13.21 16.90
N GLN A 144 -1.69 14.45 16.70
CA GLN A 144 -2.32 15.23 17.75
C GLN A 144 -3.79 15.42 17.42
N SER A 145 -4.70 15.07 18.34
CA SER A 145 -6.11 15.36 18.17
C SER A 145 -6.34 16.87 18.14
N THR A 146 -7.17 17.33 17.23
CA THR A 146 -7.65 18.71 17.21
C THR A 146 -8.86 18.85 18.13
N LEU A 147 -8.87 19.86 19.00
CA LEU A 147 -9.97 20.10 19.93
C LEU A 147 -11.24 20.48 19.14
N HIS A 148 -12.33 19.77 19.39
CA HIS A 148 -13.62 20.02 18.77
C HIS A 148 -14.72 19.95 19.83
N GLN A 149 -15.75 20.78 19.69
CA GLN A 149 -16.87 20.89 20.64
C GLN A 149 -18.03 19.95 20.30
N ASP A 150 -17.98 19.28 19.15
CA ASP A 150 -19.03 18.37 18.69
C ASP A 150 -18.68 16.89 18.99
N ILE A 151 -19.72 16.05 19.05
CA ILE A 151 -19.58 14.58 19.13
C ILE A 151 -19.54 13.95 17.72
N SER A 152 -19.14 14.72 16.71
CA SER A 152 -19.17 14.26 15.33
C SER A 152 -18.18 13.12 15.12
N ARG A 153 -18.56 12.15 14.29
CA ARG A 153 -17.66 11.05 13.92
C ARG A 153 -16.51 11.60 13.09
N ARG A 154 -15.31 11.61 13.66
CA ARG A 154 -14.06 11.94 12.97
C ARG A 154 -13.12 10.75 12.98
N ILE A 155 -12.37 10.62 11.90
CA ILE A 155 -11.46 9.50 11.68
C ILE A 155 -10.15 10.04 11.16
N ALA A 156 -9.07 9.90 11.93
CA ALA A 156 -7.73 10.16 11.44
C ALA A 156 -7.21 8.87 10.77
N ALA A 157 -7.46 8.75 9.47
CA ALA A 157 -7.09 7.58 8.67
C ALA A 157 -6.04 7.91 7.60
N PHE A 158 -4.96 7.13 7.53
CA PHE A 158 -3.97 7.24 6.47
C PHE A 158 -3.29 5.90 6.16
N ARG A 159 -2.75 5.78 4.96
CA ARG A 159 -1.89 4.67 4.55
C ARG A 159 -0.43 5.10 4.54
N TYR A 160 0.47 4.17 4.81
CA TYR A 160 1.91 4.44 4.81
C TYR A 160 2.66 3.39 4.00
N GLU A 161 3.77 3.82 3.41
CA GLU A 161 4.77 2.97 2.76
C GLU A 161 6.16 3.42 3.18
N LEU A 162 7.02 2.46 3.51
CA LEU A 162 8.43 2.65 3.81
C LEU A 162 9.27 1.99 2.71
N ARG A 163 10.17 2.76 2.14
CA ARG A 163 11.13 2.33 1.13
C ARG A 163 12.53 2.73 1.57
N GLY A 164 13.53 1.91 1.29
CA GLY A 164 14.94 2.29 1.34
C GLY A 164 15.36 2.85 -0.01
N ASP A 165 16.57 3.41 -0.08
CA ASP A 165 17.23 3.92 -1.29
C ASP A 165 17.53 2.82 -2.35
N TRP A 166 16.69 1.79 -2.47
CA TRP A 166 16.71 0.91 -3.63
C TRP A 166 16.03 1.65 -4.78
N ASN A 167 16.79 1.88 -5.84
CA ASN A 167 16.32 2.52 -7.06
C ASN A 167 14.88 2.10 -7.43
N SER A 168 14.03 3.10 -7.61
CA SER A 168 12.72 3.08 -8.24
C SER A 168 12.80 2.84 -9.75
N ARG A 169 13.54 1.81 -10.17
CA ARG A 169 13.46 1.27 -11.53
C ARG A 169 13.10 -0.19 -11.45
N LEU A 170 11.90 -0.49 -11.95
CA LEU A 170 11.43 -1.81 -12.35
C LEU A 170 12.45 -2.45 -13.30
N SER A 171 13.51 -3.06 -12.76
CA SER A 171 14.31 -4.02 -13.49
C SER A 171 13.57 -5.35 -13.40
N LEU A 172 12.97 -5.74 -14.52
CA LEU A 172 12.14 -6.93 -14.69
C LEU A 172 12.84 -8.32 -14.63
N PRO A 173 14.16 -8.54 -14.47
CA PRO A 173 14.70 -9.89 -14.69
C PRO A 173 14.64 -10.82 -13.46
N SER A 174 14.26 -10.37 -12.26
CA SER A 174 14.14 -11.25 -11.07
C SER A 174 12.69 -11.56 -10.67
N ALA A 175 11.74 -11.32 -11.57
CA ALA A 175 10.31 -11.31 -11.27
C ALA A 175 9.67 -12.68 -11.01
N CYS A 176 10.38 -13.78 -11.31
CA CYS A 176 9.77 -15.10 -11.47
C CYS A 176 10.30 -16.20 -10.55
N ARG A 177 11.06 -15.82 -9.51
CA ARG A 177 11.34 -16.73 -8.41
C ARG A 177 10.25 -16.64 -7.32
N PRO A 178 9.72 -17.78 -6.84
CA PRO A 178 8.98 -17.82 -5.57
C PRO A 178 9.84 -17.16 -4.47
N GLY A 179 9.27 -16.23 -3.70
CA GLY A 179 10.00 -15.47 -2.66
C GLY A 179 10.64 -14.15 -3.11
N SER A 180 10.61 -13.81 -4.41
CA SER A 180 11.05 -12.48 -4.87
C SER A 180 10.00 -11.39 -4.56
N ALA A 181 10.41 -10.15 -4.28
CA ALA A 181 9.50 -9.02 -4.02
C ALA A 181 8.48 -8.76 -5.15
N TYR A 182 8.81 -9.20 -6.37
CA TYR A 182 7.99 -9.13 -7.58
C TYR A 182 6.82 -10.13 -7.60
N SER A 183 6.81 -11.15 -6.73
CA SER A 183 5.68 -12.08 -6.58
C SER A 183 4.37 -11.43 -6.10
N GLN A 184 4.43 -10.16 -5.70
CA GLN A 184 3.32 -9.36 -5.16
C GLN A 184 2.65 -8.44 -6.19
N ILE A 185 3.09 -8.48 -7.45
CA ILE A 185 2.55 -7.68 -8.55
C ILE A 185 1.17 -8.23 -8.97
N PRO A 186 0.12 -7.40 -9.01
CA PRO A 186 -1.18 -7.84 -9.50
C PRO A 186 -1.09 -8.21 -10.99
N PHE A 187 -1.67 -9.36 -11.34
CA PHE A 187 -1.72 -9.93 -12.69
C PHE A 187 -3.16 -10.32 -13.01
N ILE A 188 -3.83 -9.50 -13.83
CA ILE A 188 -5.27 -9.57 -14.04
C ILE A 188 -5.58 -9.42 -15.54
N ARG A 189 -6.40 -10.33 -16.05
CA ARG A 189 -7.02 -10.20 -17.38
C ARG A 189 -8.42 -9.64 -17.21
N GLY A 190 -8.78 -8.65 -18.00
CA GLY A 190 -10.10 -8.01 -17.89
C GLY A 190 -10.45 -7.09 -19.05
N ASN A 191 -11.57 -6.40 -18.89
CA ASN A 191 -12.10 -5.44 -19.86
C ASN A 191 -12.26 -4.07 -19.20
N ILE A 192 -11.89 -3.02 -19.92
CA ILE A 192 -12.07 -1.63 -19.49
C ILE A 192 -13.56 -1.28 -19.60
N ARG A 193 -14.15 -0.80 -18.51
CA ARG A 193 -15.55 -0.36 -18.45
C ARG A 193 -15.66 1.14 -18.62
N THR A 194 -14.97 1.87 -17.76
CA THR A 194 -14.94 3.34 -17.79
C THR A 194 -13.53 3.82 -17.49
N VAL A 195 -13.22 5.01 -17.98
CA VAL A 195 -11.96 5.71 -17.72
C VAL A 195 -12.30 7.12 -17.27
N SER A 196 -11.75 7.51 -16.13
CA SER A 196 -11.78 8.89 -15.64
C SER A 196 -10.35 9.44 -15.67
N ASN A 197 -10.18 10.69 -16.08
CA ASN A 197 -8.87 11.32 -16.15
C ASN A 197 -8.79 12.42 -15.08
N ASP A 198 -7.74 12.33 -14.27
CA ASP A 198 -7.37 13.37 -13.32
C ASP A 198 -6.18 14.15 -13.90
N VAL A 199 -6.49 15.30 -14.50
CA VAL A 199 -5.49 16.15 -15.16
C VAL A 199 -4.57 16.82 -14.14
N GLU A 200 -5.06 17.11 -12.93
CA GLU A 200 -4.25 17.72 -11.88
C GLU A 200 -3.18 16.73 -11.41
N MET A 201 -3.56 15.47 -11.20
CA MET A 201 -2.63 14.43 -10.75
C MET A 201 -1.84 13.77 -11.88
N GLN A 202 -2.14 14.09 -13.15
CA GLN A 202 -1.56 13.42 -14.33
C GLN A 202 -1.80 11.89 -14.32
N GLU A 203 -3.00 11.50 -13.87
CA GLU A 203 -3.42 10.12 -13.67
C GLU A 203 -4.68 9.78 -14.48
N SER A 204 -4.82 8.51 -14.86
CA SER A 204 -6.07 7.94 -15.37
C SER A 204 -6.53 6.83 -14.43
N ILE A 205 -7.79 6.88 -14.03
CA ILE A 205 -8.47 5.87 -13.22
C ILE A 205 -9.31 4.99 -14.15
N ILE A 206 -8.99 3.71 -14.20
CA ILE A 206 -9.60 2.71 -15.07
C ILE A 206 -10.45 1.78 -14.23
N ASN A 207 -11.76 1.76 -14.47
CA ASN A 207 -12.64 0.75 -13.89
C ASN A 207 -12.65 -0.49 -14.77
N VAL A 208 -12.30 -1.62 -14.20
CA VAL A 208 -12.06 -2.87 -14.91
C VAL A 208 -13.02 -3.94 -14.38
N SER A 209 -13.64 -4.68 -15.29
CA SER A 209 -14.25 -5.97 -14.95
C SER A 209 -13.23 -7.07 -15.23
N ALA A 210 -12.79 -7.77 -14.19
CA ALA A 210 -11.86 -8.87 -14.32
C ALA A 210 -12.56 -10.10 -14.92
N THR A 211 -11.91 -10.69 -15.93
CA THR A 211 -12.30 -11.99 -16.49
C THR A 211 -11.52 -13.11 -15.83
N ARG A 212 -10.25 -12.86 -15.48
CA ARG A 212 -9.38 -13.82 -14.77
C ARG A 212 -8.41 -13.07 -13.88
N ILE A 213 -8.33 -13.47 -12.62
CA ILE A 213 -7.39 -12.93 -11.65
C ILE A 213 -6.36 -14.03 -11.42
N HIS A 214 -5.14 -13.86 -11.93
CA HIS A 214 -4.10 -14.88 -11.69
C HIS A 214 -3.38 -14.61 -10.38
N ARG A 215 -3.13 -13.34 -10.07
CA ARG A 215 -2.54 -12.89 -8.80
C ARG A 215 -3.10 -11.52 -8.42
N GLN A 216 -3.45 -11.34 -7.16
CA GLN A 216 -3.65 -10.03 -6.56
C GLN A 216 -3.26 -10.11 -5.08
N LYS A 217 -2.66 -9.04 -4.58
CA LYS A 217 -2.49 -8.80 -3.15
C LYS A 217 -3.55 -7.76 -2.75
N PHE A 218 -4.13 -7.94 -1.57
CA PHE A 218 -5.38 -7.30 -1.16
C PHE A 218 -6.58 -7.70 -2.02
N THR A 219 -7.78 -7.47 -1.50
CA THR A 219 -9.04 -7.72 -2.20
C THR A 219 -9.42 -6.58 -3.16
N LEU A 220 -8.53 -6.27 -4.12
CA LEU A 220 -8.67 -5.16 -5.08
C LEU A 220 -9.82 -5.35 -6.07
N PHE A 221 -10.07 -6.60 -6.47
CA PHE A 221 -11.15 -6.97 -7.37
C PHE A 221 -12.11 -7.88 -6.63
N GLN A 222 -13.34 -7.40 -6.43
CA GLN A 222 -14.37 -8.12 -5.70
C GLN A 222 -15.64 -8.28 -6.54
N PRO A 223 -16.34 -9.42 -6.41
CA PRO A 223 -17.65 -9.58 -7.02
C PRO A 223 -18.70 -8.73 -6.27
N LEU A 224 -19.50 -7.97 -7.01
CA LEU A 224 -20.62 -7.19 -6.46
C LEU A 224 -21.87 -8.04 -6.13
N GLY A 225 -21.74 -9.37 -6.10
CA GLY A 225 -22.81 -10.34 -5.86
C GLY A 225 -22.41 -11.75 -6.28
N LYS A 226 -23.22 -12.77 -5.95
CA LYS A 226 -22.87 -14.20 -6.16
C LYS A 226 -22.59 -14.59 -7.62
N SER A 227 -23.05 -13.81 -8.60
CA SER A 227 -22.91 -14.06 -10.04
C SER A 227 -22.26 -12.91 -10.82
N SER A 228 -21.79 -11.87 -10.14
CA SER A 228 -21.18 -10.71 -10.82
C SER A 228 -19.69 -10.93 -11.08
N LYS A 229 -19.21 -10.50 -12.26
CA LYS A 229 -17.77 -10.50 -12.55
C LYS A 229 -17.05 -9.60 -11.55
N PRO A 230 -15.88 -9.98 -11.02
CA PRO A 230 -15.15 -9.13 -10.10
C PRO A 230 -14.83 -7.78 -10.73
N MET A 231 -15.10 -6.70 -10.01
CA MET A 231 -14.83 -5.33 -10.44
C MET A 231 -13.80 -4.69 -9.52
N GLY A 232 -12.99 -3.82 -10.09
CA GLY A 232 -11.96 -3.09 -9.38
C GLY A 232 -11.48 -1.88 -10.18
N SER A 233 -10.72 -1.02 -9.52
CA SER A 233 -10.16 0.20 -10.10
C SER A 233 -8.64 0.10 -10.17
N ILE A 234 -8.07 0.61 -11.26
CA ILE A 234 -6.64 0.64 -11.49
C ILE A 234 -6.22 2.06 -11.90
N ARG A 235 -5.13 2.56 -11.34
CA ARG A 235 -4.51 3.84 -11.70
C ARG A 235 -3.36 3.64 -12.68
N THR A 236 -3.19 4.58 -13.59
CA THR A 236 -2.08 4.64 -14.55
C THR A 236 -1.71 6.08 -14.85
N LEU A 237 -0.57 6.30 -15.49
CA LEU A 237 -0.16 7.63 -15.94
C LEU A 237 -1.05 8.13 -17.09
N LEU A 238 -1.46 9.41 -17.05
CA LEU A 238 -2.31 10.03 -18.07
C LEU A 238 -1.71 9.96 -19.48
N ARG A 239 -0.38 10.02 -19.58
CA ARG A 239 0.38 9.89 -20.84
C ARG A 239 0.19 8.56 -21.58
N CYS A 240 -0.36 7.53 -20.91
CA CYS A 240 -0.71 6.27 -21.59
C CYS A 240 -1.92 6.40 -22.52
N GLY A 241 -2.69 7.49 -22.41
CA GLY A 241 -3.80 7.78 -23.33
C GLY A 241 -4.88 6.69 -23.33
N VAL A 242 -5.19 6.13 -22.16
CA VAL A 242 -6.14 5.02 -22.04
C VAL A 242 -7.53 5.48 -22.45
N LYS A 243 -8.20 4.67 -23.28
CA LYS A 243 -9.56 4.93 -23.76
C LYS A 243 -10.44 3.70 -23.52
N PRO A 244 -11.73 3.89 -23.18
CA PRO A 244 -12.68 2.79 -23.18
C PRO A 244 -12.81 2.23 -24.59
N GLY A 245 -12.93 0.90 -24.70
CA GLY A 245 -13.06 0.26 -26.01
C GLY A 245 -13.18 -1.25 -25.92
N PRO A 246 -13.56 -1.90 -27.04
CA PRO A 246 -13.69 -3.35 -27.09
C PRO A 246 -12.33 -4.02 -26.98
N GLY A 247 -12.34 -5.21 -26.37
CA GLY A 247 -11.18 -6.08 -26.22
C GLY A 247 -10.83 -6.39 -24.77
N SER A 248 -9.97 -7.39 -24.61
CA SER A 248 -9.39 -7.77 -23.32
C SER A 248 -7.97 -7.23 -23.20
N PHE A 249 -7.61 -6.87 -21.97
CA PHE A 249 -6.33 -6.29 -21.61
C PHE A 249 -5.67 -7.15 -20.55
N LEU A 250 -4.35 -7.14 -20.55
CA LEU A 250 -3.55 -7.70 -19.47
C LEU A 250 -3.05 -6.56 -18.60
N PHE A 251 -3.46 -6.57 -17.34
CA PHE A 251 -3.04 -5.60 -16.35
C PHE A 251 -1.95 -6.23 -15.47
N THR A 252 -0.74 -5.70 -15.63
CA THR A 252 0.42 -6.03 -14.79
C THR A 252 0.94 -4.73 -14.16
N GLY A 253 1.23 -4.76 -12.87
CA GLY A 253 1.38 -3.52 -12.12
C GLY A 253 2.15 -3.63 -10.81
N TRP A 254 1.90 -2.71 -9.91
CA TRP A 254 2.35 -2.77 -8.52
C TRP A 254 1.25 -2.21 -7.64
N LEU A 255 1.44 -2.33 -6.33
CA LEU A 255 0.58 -1.70 -5.35
C LEU A 255 1.19 -0.39 -4.89
N HIS A 256 0.36 0.64 -4.79
CA HIS A 256 0.75 1.91 -4.20
C HIS A 256 -0.39 2.41 -3.31
N PHE A 257 -0.13 2.52 -2.00
CA PHE A 257 -1.09 2.83 -0.95
C PHE A 257 -2.34 1.95 -1.01
N GLY A 258 -2.16 0.64 -1.26
CA GLY A 258 -3.27 -0.30 -1.39
C GLY A 258 -4.13 -0.12 -2.65
N GLU A 259 -3.73 0.75 -3.57
CA GLU A 259 -4.36 0.93 -4.87
C GLU A 259 -3.55 0.17 -5.93
N ALA A 260 -4.24 -0.40 -6.93
CA ALA A 260 -3.58 -1.02 -8.07
C ALA A 260 -3.03 0.05 -9.01
N TRP A 261 -1.75 -0.03 -9.35
CA TRP A 261 -1.07 0.87 -10.27
C TRP A 261 -0.42 0.11 -11.40
N LEU A 262 -0.40 0.68 -12.61
CA LEU A 262 0.37 0.15 -13.73
C LEU A 262 1.06 1.26 -14.51
N SER A 263 2.09 0.87 -15.26
CA SER A 263 2.83 1.78 -16.13
C SER A 263 1.97 2.17 -17.34
N CYS A 264 1.77 1.25 -18.29
CA CYS A 264 0.75 1.28 -19.34
C CYS A 264 0.37 -0.19 -19.66
N ALA A 265 -0.89 -0.47 -20.03
CA ALA A 265 -1.39 -1.84 -20.24
C ALA A 265 -1.47 -2.22 -21.72
N PRO A 266 -0.85 -3.32 -22.18
CA PRO A 266 -1.03 -3.82 -23.53
C PRO A 266 -2.40 -4.52 -23.70
N ARG A 267 -2.87 -4.63 -24.95
CA ARG A 267 -4.00 -5.52 -25.25
C ARG A 267 -3.56 -6.97 -25.07
N TYR A 268 -4.46 -7.82 -24.60
CA TYR A 268 -4.16 -9.21 -24.29
C TYR A 268 -3.68 -9.99 -25.54
N LYS A 269 -4.26 -9.71 -26.72
CA LYS A 269 -3.84 -10.32 -27.98
C LYS A 269 -2.38 -10.03 -28.34
N ASP A 270 -1.92 -8.81 -28.08
CA ASP A 270 -0.58 -8.36 -28.44
C ASP A 270 0.43 -8.96 -27.45
N PHE A 271 0.07 -9.01 -26.16
CA PHE A 271 0.83 -9.74 -25.15
C PHE A 271 0.97 -11.23 -25.50
N ARG A 272 -0.14 -11.92 -25.85
CA ARG A 272 -0.10 -13.35 -26.17
C ARG A 272 0.87 -13.64 -27.31
N ARG A 273 0.82 -12.84 -28.38
CA ARG A 273 1.74 -12.96 -29.52
C ARG A 273 3.20 -12.85 -29.08
N ILE A 274 3.56 -11.76 -28.39
CA ILE A 274 4.93 -11.52 -27.94
C ILE A 274 5.41 -12.63 -26.98
N TYR A 275 4.53 -13.06 -26.08
CA TYR A 275 4.84 -14.11 -25.11
C TYR A 275 5.06 -15.47 -25.78
N GLU A 276 4.25 -15.82 -26.79
CA GLU A 276 4.41 -17.07 -27.55
C GLU A 276 5.70 -17.07 -28.38
N ASP A 277 6.01 -15.95 -29.04
CA ASP A 277 7.26 -15.76 -29.80
C ASP A 277 8.48 -15.94 -28.88
N ALA A 278 8.49 -15.27 -27.72
CA ALA A 278 9.57 -15.38 -26.73
C ALA A 278 9.65 -16.77 -26.08
N ARG A 279 8.52 -17.48 -25.97
CA ARG A 279 8.49 -18.86 -25.48
C ARG A 279 9.15 -19.81 -26.47
N GLN A 280 8.85 -19.66 -27.76
CA GLN A 280 9.49 -20.46 -28.83
C GLN A 280 11.00 -20.20 -28.91
N ALA A 281 11.41 -18.95 -28.71
CA ALA A 281 12.82 -18.55 -28.64
C ALA A 281 13.54 -19.00 -27.36
N HIS A 282 12.83 -19.57 -26.37
CA HIS A 282 13.36 -19.92 -25.05
C HIS A 282 13.93 -18.71 -24.27
N GLU A 283 13.45 -17.51 -24.59
CA GLU A 283 13.88 -16.25 -23.98
C GLU A 283 12.95 -15.81 -22.83
N ASN A 284 11.86 -16.53 -22.60
CA ASN A 284 10.92 -16.20 -21.53
C ASN A 284 11.50 -16.52 -20.15
N PRO A 285 11.67 -15.52 -19.27
CA PRO A 285 12.13 -15.75 -17.90
C PRO A 285 11.06 -16.35 -17.00
N CYS A 286 9.82 -16.48 -17.49
CA CYS A 286 8.63 -16.79 -16.70
C CYS A 286 7.59 -17.55 -17.52
N GLU A 287 6.97 -18.56 -16.91
CA GLU A 287 5.79 -19.20 -17.46
C GLU A 287 4.49 -18.57 -16.92
N VAL A 288 3.60 -18.22 -17.84
CA VAL A 288 2.27 -17.64 -17.59
C VAL A 288 1.22 -18.54 -18.24
N SER A 289 0.21 -18.96 -17.47
CA SER A 289 -0.96 -19.67 -18.03
C SER A 289 -1.81 -18.71 -18.84
N LEU A 290 -1.96 -18.98 -20.14
CA LEU A 290 -2.68 -18.15 -21.11
C LEU A 290 -4.15 -18.54 -21.29
N ASP A 291 -4.64 -19.49 -20.52
CA ASP A 291 -6.02 -19.96 -20.59
C ASP A 291 -6.96 -19.08 -19.76
#